data_AF-A0A962AKQ8-F1
#
_entry.id   AF-A0A962AKQ8-F1
#
_cell.length_a   1.000
_cell.length_b   1.000
_cell.length_c   1.000
_cell.angle_alpha   90.00
_cell.angle_beta   90.00
_cell.angle_gamma   90.00
#
_symmetry.space_group_name_H-M   'P 1'
#
loop_
_entity.id
_entity.type
_entity.pdbx_description
1 polymer ?
#
loop_
_entity_poly.entity_id
_entity_poly.type
_entity_poly.pdbx_seq_one_letter_code
_entity_poly.pdbx_strand_id
1 'polypeptide(L)'
;MAPGSTPAAPPPNVFVPLPTPPATPSVAPRAAPGPASAAQPANEATGFPPAQPAPQPKVAKRKPKPKPPIREWALSDDPTPSFQPETFFATAAASERYAKIVDNGGWPKVPGNVGPKTKGAAIAALRRRLDIEGDPNESVGRGDQWDARLAAAVKHFQARNGLKQTGIVSGATLRAINTSANVRFKQLASSSQRLAGVQFPFGERYVVVNIPSAAVE
;
A
#
# COMPACT_ATOMS: atom_id res chain seq x y z
N MET A 1 35.73 -1.63 51.33
CA MET A 1 36.75 -1.09 50.43
C MET A 1 36.60 -1.79 49.08
N ALA A 2 36.09 -1.09 48.06
CA ALA A 2 36.30 -1.45 46.65
C ALA A 2 37.75 -1.07 46.27
N PRO A 3 38.34 -1.62 45.20
CA PRO A 3 38.08 -1.19 43.82
C PRO A 3 37.87 -2.40 42.88
N GLY A 4 37.37 -2.35 41.64
CA GLY A 4 37.24 -1.27 40.67
C GLY A 4 37.48 -1.91 39.29
N SER A 5 36.53 -1.67 38.39
CA SER A 5 36.34 -2.09 36.99
C SER A 5 37.58 -2.29 36.09
N THR A 6 37.46 -3.15 35.06
CA THR A 6 37.32 -2.77 33.62
C THR A 6 37.23 -4.02 32.71
N PRO A 7 36.21 -4.18 31.83
CA PRO A 7 36.25 -5.16 30.74
C PRO A 7 36.80 -4.55 29.44
N ALA A 8 37.48 -5.41 28.67
CA ALA A 8 38.24 -5.11 27.45
C ALA A 8 37.40 -4.50 26.31
N ALA A 9 38.06 -3.60 25.57
CA ALA A 9 37.52 -2.90 24.40
C ALA A 9 37.31 -3.84 23.19
N PRO A 10 36.23 -3.67 22.39
CA PRO A 10 36.08 -4.34 21.11
C PRO A 10 36.89 -3.64 19.99
N PRO A 11 37.27 -4.37 18.92
CA PRO A 11 38.16 -3.87 17.86
C PRO A 11 37.51 -2.80 16.96
N PRO A 12 38.31 -1.95 16.29
CA PRO A 12 37.82 -0.86 15.46
C PRO A 12 37.09 -1.36 14.21
N ASN A 13 35.91 -0.77 13.97
CA ASN A 13 35.05 -1.06 12.83
C ASN A 13 35.64 -0.43 11.56
N VAL A 14 36.10 -1.24 10.61
CA VAL A 14 36.66 -0.76 9.33
C VAL A 14 35.51 -0.45 8.38
N PHE A 15 35.27 0.84 8.14
CA PHE A 15 34.28 1.32 7.20
C PHE A 15 34.82 1.23 5.77
N VAL A 16 34.20 0.41 4.92
CA VAL A 16 34.48 0.32 3.48
C VAL A 16 33.50 1.24 2.74
N PRO A 17 33.95 2.26 1.98
CA PRO A 17 33.04 3.12 1.24
C PRO A 17 32.48 2.44 -0.02
N LEU A 18 31.19 2.65 -0.28
CA LEU A 18 30.45 2.18 -1.46
C LEU A 18 30.87 2.96 -2.73
N PRO A 19 30.94 2.35 -3.92
CA PRO A 19 31.29 3.06 -5.16
C PRO A 19 30.19 4.04 -5.62
N THR A 20 30.62 5.23 -6.05
CA THR A 20 29.81 6.30 -6.64
C THR A 20 29.27 5.94 -8.04
N PRO A 21 28.02 6.32 -8.39
CA PRO A 21 27.51 6.17 -9.75
C PRO A 21 28.09 7.23 -10.73
N PRO A 22 28.22 6.92 -12.03
CA PRO A 22 28.76 7.85 -13.03
C PRO A 22 27.77 8.95 -13.44
N ALA A 23 28.33 10.09 -13.82
CA ALA A 23 27.66 11.32 -14.24
C ALA A 23 26.90 11.18 -15.57
N THR A 24 25.73 11.80 -15.65
CA THR A 24 24.97 12.02 -16.89
C THR A 24 25.55 13.20 -17.69
N PRO A 25 25.67 13.10 -19.03
CA PRO A 25 26.11 14.23 -19.84
C PRO A 25 24.98 15.23 -20.12
N SER A 26 25.31 16.51 -19.94
CA SER A 26 24.52 17.70 -20.25
C SER A 26 24.54 17.98 -21.77
N VAL A 27 23.37 18.14 -22.39
CA VAL A 27 23.24 18.55 -23.80
C VAL A 27 23.01 20.06 -23.88
N ALA A 28 23.93 20.74 -24.57
CA ALA A 28 23.87 22.17 -24.95
C ALA A 28 23.32 22.34 -26.40
N PRO A 29 22.89 23.55 -26.81
CA PRO A 29 21.98 23.76 -27.93
C PRO A 29 22.69 23.92 -29.29
N ARG A 30 21.98 23.70 -30.40
CA ARG A 30 22.50 23.93 -31.76
C ARG A 30 21.56 24.80 -32.59
N ALA A 31 22.13 25.88 -33.10
CA ALA A 31 21.52 26.89 -33.95
C ALA A 31 21.46 26.49 -35.44
N ALA A 32 20.49 27.12 -36.14
CA ALA A 32 20.35 27.53 -37.56
C ALA A 32 20.99 26.71 -38.70
N PRO A 33 20.33 26.71 -39.89
CA PRO A 33 20.84 27.62 -40.94
C PRO A 33 19.75 28.22 -41.87
N GLY A 34 20.02 29.42 -42.43
CA GLY A 34 19.53 29.84 -43.77
C GLY A 34 20.61 29.55 -44.84
N PRO A 35 20.56 30.05 -46.10
CA PRO A 35 19.68 31.09 -46.68
C PRO A 35 19.10 30.83 -48.11
N ALA A 36 18.15 31.71 -48.50
CA ALA A 36 17.89 32.39 -49.79
C ALA A 36 17.82 31.68 -51.17
N SER A 37 16.71 31.91 -51.92
CA SER A 37 16.58 32.46 -53.31
C SER A 37 15.13 32.18 -53.81
N ALA A 38 14.36 32.98 -54.56
CA ALA A 38 14.59 34.17 -55.38
C ALA A 38 13.28 34.99 -55.58
N ALA A 39 13.48 36.22 -56.07
CA ALA A 39 12.60 37.38 -56.34
C ALA A 39 11.28 37.23 -57.17
N GLN A 40 10.23 37.95 -56.71
CA GLN A 40 9.39 39.04 -57.31
C GLN A 40 9.00 39.06 -58.83
N PRO A 41 7.92 39.77 -59.31
CA PRO A 41 7.28 41.00 -58.76
C PRO A 41 5.73 41.20 -58.88
N ALA A 42 5.27 42.26 -58.18
CA ALA A 42 4.17 43.22 -58.36
C ALA A 42 2.88 42.91 -59.19
N ASN A 43 1.70 43.20 -58.58
CA ASN A 43 0.72 44.16 -59.15
C ASN A 43 -0.38 44.55 -58.15
N GLU A 44 -0.67 45.85 -58.11
CA GLU A 44 -1.84 46.51 -57.49
C GLU A 44 -3.15 46.07 -58.15
N ALA A 45 -4.19 45.76 -57.36
CA ALA A 45 -5.60 45.93 -57.75
C ALA A 45 -6.54 45.77 -56.54
N THR A 46 -7.08 46.90 -56.11
CA THR A 46 -8.48 47.17 -55.71
C THR A 46 -9.45 45.98 -55.64
N GLY A 47 -10.13 45.83 -54.49
CA GLY A 47 -11.44 45.17 -54.41
C GLY A 47 -11.51 44.00 -53.42
N PHE A 48 -12.03 44.26 -52.22
CA PHE A 48 -12.55 43.20 -51.34
C PHE A 48 -14.02 42.93 -51.72
N PRO A 49 -14.37 41.78 -52.33
CA PRO A 49 -15.74 41.28 -52.29
C PRO A 49 -16.03 40.59 -50.94
N PRO A 50 -17.27 40.66 -50.42
CA PRO A 50 -17.60 40.18 -49.08
C PRO A 50 -17.49 38.66 -48.95
N ALA A 51 -16.94 38.22 -47.82
CA ALA A 51 -16.76 36.82 -47.46
C ALA A 51 -18.12 36.09 -47.31
N GLN A 52 -18.27 34.97 -48.01
CA GLN A 52 -19.34 34.00 -47.75
C GLN A 52 -19.06 33.30 -46.41
N PRO A 53 -20.06 33.07 -45.54
CA PRO A 53 -19.84 32.38 -44.28
C PRO A 53 -19.53 30.89 -44.54
N ALA A 54 -18.34 30.46 -44.12
CA ALA A 54 -17.94 29.06 -44.15
C ALA A 54 -18.85 28.20 -43.22
N PRO A 55 -19.21 26.96 -43.61
CA PRO A 55 -20.03 26.08 -42.78
C PRO A 55 -19.28 25.65 -41.51
N GLN A 56 -19.94 25.76 -40.36
CA GLN A 56 -19.38 25.45 -39.05
C GLN A 56 -19.06 23.94 -38.91
N PRO A 57 -17.88 23.55 -38.38
CA PRO A 57 -17.55 22.15 -38.16
C PRO A 57 -18.41 21.56 -37.03
N LYS A 58 -19.14 20.48 -37.34
CA LYS A 58 -19.94 19.72 -36.37
C LYS A 58 -19.02 19.12 -35.30
N VAL A 59 -19.21 19.53 -34.05
CA VAL A 59 -18.46 19.03 -32.89
C VAL A 59 -18.74 17.53 -32.72
N ALA A 60 -17.73 16.70 -33.01
CA ALA A 60 -17.77 15.27 -32.73
C ALA A 60 -17.81 15.03 -31.21
N LYS A 61 -18.83 14.31 -30.73
CA LYS A 61 -18.99 13.96 -29.32
C LYS A 61 -17.82 13.09 -28.85
N ARG A 62 -17.02 13.60 -27.92
CA ARG A 62 -15.91 12.87 -27.28
C ARG A 62 -16.46 11.70 -26.47
N LYS A 63 -15.95 10.48 -26.74
CA LYS A 63 -16.26 9.29 -25.94
C LYS A 63 -15.86 9.53 -24.47
N PRO A 64 -16.68 9.12 -23.48
CA PRO A 64 -16.37 9.32 -22.08
C PRO A 64 -15.10 8.55 -21.71
N LYS A 65 -14.15 9.21 -21.04
CA LYS A 65 -12.93 8.59 -20.54
C LYS A 65 -13.31 7.44 -19.58
N PRO A 66 -12.65 6.27 -19.65
CA PRO A 66 -12.89 5.19 -18.70
C PRO A 66 -12.63 5.71 -17.28
N LYS A 67 -13.53 5.38 -16.35
CA LYS A 67 -13.38 5.74 -14.94
C LYS A 67 -12.02 5.21 -14.45
N PRO A 68 -11.21 6.02 -13.75
CA PRO A 68 -9.95 5.54 -13.19
C PRO A 68 -10.24 4.33 -12.27
N PRO A 69 -9.32 3.34 -12.22
CA PRO A 69 -9.47 2.22 -11.31
C PRO A 69 -9.68 2.74 -9.88
N ILE A 70 -10.67 2.18 -9.21
CA ILE A 70 -11.02 2.56 -7.83
C ILE A 70 -9.79 2.25 -6.96
N ARG A 71 -9.24 3.26 -6.29
CA ARG A 71 -8.12 3.06 -5.36
C ARG A 71 -8.54 2.06 -4.28
N GLU A 72 -7.83 0.94 -4.17
CA GLU A 72 -8.18 -0.18 -3.28
C GLU A 72 -7.78 0.05 -1.82
N TRP A 73 -6.94 1.07 -1.56
CA TRP A 73 -6.38 1.39 -0.24
C TRP A 73 -7.19 2.49 0.45
N ALA A 74 -7.60 2.22 1.69
CA ALA A 74 -8.16 3.24 2.57
C ALA A 74 -7.02 3.91 3.35
N LEU A 75 -7.01 5.25 3.41
CA LEU A 75 -6.13 6.00 4.31
C LEU A 75 -6.72 5.90 5.73
N SER A 76 -5.88 5.76 6.76
CA SER A 76 -6.36 5.72 8.15
C SER A 76 -6.77 7.12 8.62
N ASP A 77 -7.91 7.24 9.30
CA ASP A 77 -8.39 8.49 9.93
C ASP A 77 -8.06 8.56 11.44
N ASP A 78 -7.21 7.66 11.94
CA ASP A 78 -6.82 7.60 13.35
C ASP A 78 -5.86 8.75 13.70
N PRO A 79 -6.15 9.58 14.73
CA PRO A 79 -5.27 10.66 15.16
C PRO A 79 -4.02 10.17 15.92
N THR A 80 -3.95 8.88 16.28
CA THR A 80 -2.78 8.31 16.95
C THR A 80 -1.74 7.85 15.91
N PRO A 81 -0.46 8.25 16.06
CA PRO A 81 0.56 7.81 15.11
C PRO A 81 0.80 6.31 15.23
N SER A 82 1.02 5.62 14.12
CA SER A 82 1.27 4.18 14.09
C SER A 82 2.60 3.76 14.74
N PHE A 83 3.55 4.70 14.84
CA PHE A 83 4.86 4.48 15.43
C PHE A 83 5.00 5.14 16.81
N GLN A 84 4.78 4.37 17.88
CA GLN A 84 4.84 4.76 19.29
C GLN A 84 5.97 4.02 20.04
N PRO A 85 6.32 4.46 21.26
CA PRO A 85 7.23 3.70 22.13
C PRO A 85 6.79 2.25 22.33
N GLU A 86 5.49 2.00 22.42
CA GLU A 86 4.90 0.68 22.62
C GLU A 86 4.88 -0.19 21.36
N THR A 87 5.13 0.37 20.16
CA THR A 87 5.02 -0.35 18.89
C THR A 87 5.92 -1.59 18.84
N PHE A 88 7.10 -1.53 19.45
CA PHE A 88 7.97 -2.70 19.57
C PHE A 88 7.28 -3.82 20.36
N PHE A 89 6.80 -3.53 21.56
CA PHE A 89 6.15 -4.51 22.44
C PHE A 89 4.88 -5.07 21.82
N ALA A 90 4.07 -4.22 21.19
CA ALA A 90 2.86 -4.64 20.49
C ALA A 90 3.18 -5.58 19.31
N THR A 91 4.23 -5.27 18.53
CA THR A 91 4.64 -6.11 17.40
C THR A 91 5.24 -7.43 17.87
N ALA A 92 6.02 -7.42 18.95
CA ALA A 92 6.58 -8.63 19.57
C ALA A 92 5.46 -9.55 20.10
N ALA A 93 4.51 -8.99 20.86
CA ALA A 93 3.35 -9.74 21.36
C ALA A 93 2.47 -10.31 20.22
N ALA A 94 2.30 -9.54 19.14
CA ALA A 94 1.63 -10.03 17.93
C ALA A 94 2.40 -11.19 17.28
N SER A 95 3.73 -11.13 17.21
CA SER A 95 4.54 -12.22 16.68
C SER A 95 4.38 -13.52 17.49
N GLU A 96 4.37 -13.43 18.82
CA GLU A 96 4.17 -14.58 19.70
C GLU A 96 2.76 -15.18 19.57
N ARG A 97 1.74 -14.32 19.46
CA ARG A 97 0.36 -14.76 19.20
C ARG A 97 0.28 -15.56 17.92
N TYR A 98 0.96 -15.11 16.87
CA TYR A 98 0.98 -15.80 15.58
C TYR A 98 1.83 -17.08 15.62
N ALA A 99 2.91 -17.13 16.41
CA ALA A 99 3.65 -18.36 16.65
C ALA A 99 2.73 -19.45 17.24
N LYS A 100 1.97 -19.13 18.29
CA LYS A 100 0.98 -20.05 18.88
C LYS A 100 -0.06 -20.52 17.87
N ILE A 101 -0.50 -19.67 16.96
CA ILE A 101 -1.43 -20.07 15.89
C ILE A 101 -0.75 -21.06 14.94
N VAL A 102 0.51 -20.85 14.58
CA VAL A 102 1.30 -21.78 13.74
C VAL A 102 1.46 -23.13 14.44
N ASP A 103 1.79 -23.14 15.74
CA ASP A 103 1.93 -24.36 16.54
C ASP A 103 0.61 -25.16 16.62
N ASN A 104 -0.53 -24.47 16.63
CA ASN A 104 -1.86 -25.09 16.59
C ASN A 104 -2.30 -25.54 15.18
N GLY A 105 -1.40 -25.54 14.19
CA GLY A 105 -1.69 -25.98 12.82
C GLY A 105 -2.15 -24.88 11.87
N GLY A 106 -2.15 -23.62 12.30
CA GLY A 106 -2.53 -22.47 11.49
C GLY A 106 -4.03 -22.36 11.25
N TRP A 107 -4.41 -21.74 10.14
CA TRP A 107 -5.80 -21.53 9.76
C TRP A 107 -6.13 -22.11 8.38
N PRO A 108 -7.39 -22.49 8.13
CA PRO A 108 -7.80 -23.04 6.84
C PRO A 108 -7.74 -22.00 5.73
N LYS A 109 -7.51 -22.48 4.51
CA LYS A 109 -7.59 -21.67 3.28
C LYS A 109 -9.05 -21.52 2.87
N VAL A 110 -9.45 -20.30 2.49
CA VAL A 110 -10.80 -20.01 2.00
C VAL A 110 -10.83 -20.25 0.48
N PRO A 111 -11.70 -21.17 0.00
CA PRO A 111 -11.79 -21.46 -1.43
C PRO A 111 -12.60 -20.38 -2.16
N GLY A 112 -11.97 -19.74 -3.15
CA GLY A 112 -12.63 -18.82 -4.06
C GLY A 112 -13.22 -17.58 -3.40
N ASN A 113 -14.05 -16.85 -4.17
CA ASN A 113 -14.70 -15.64 -3.69
C ASN A 113 -15.89 -15.99 -2.78
N VAL A 114 -16.01 -15.32 -1.64
CA VAL A 114 -17.08 -15.53 -0.67
C VAL A 114 -17.83 -14.23 -0.44
N GLY A 115 -19.16 -14.28 -0.55
CA GLY A 115 -20.03 -13.15 -0.29
C GLY A 115 -21.47 -13.58 0.00
N PRO A 116 -22.44 -12.65 -0.07
CA PRO A 116 -23.84 -12.90 0.30
C PRO A 116 -24.54 -14.04 -0.43
N LYS A 117 -24.07 -14.37 -1.64
CA LYS A 117 -24.62 -15.46 -2.48
C LYS A 117 -23.94 -16.81 -2.26
N THR A 118 -22.80 -16.84 -1.58
CA THR A 118 -22.05 -18.07 -1.31
C THR A 118 -22.69 -18.80 -0.12
N LYS A 119 -22.67 -20.13 -0.13
CA LYS A 119 -23.12 -20.97 0.99
C LYS A 119 -22.22 -22.21 1.12
N GLY A 120 -22.30 -22.89 2.25
CA GLY A 120 -21.62 -24.17 2.47
C GLY A 120 -20.19 -24.02 3.01
N ALA A 121 -19.34 -24.97 2.66
CA ALA A 121 -18.00 -25.14 3.23
C ALA A 121 -17.07 -23.91 3.11
N ALA A 122 -17.25 -23.06 2.09
CA ALA A 122 -16.46 -21.84 1.93
C ALA A 122 -16.73 -20.83 3.07
N ILE A 123 -17.97 -20.74 3.54
CA ILE A 123 -18.36 -19.89 4.67
C ILE A 123 -17.82 -20.47 5.98
N ALA A 124 -17.93 -21.79 6.18
CA ALA A 124 -17.37 -22.45 7.35
C ALA A 124 -15.85 -22.25 7.46
N ALA A 125 -15.13 -22.37 6.33
CA ALA A 125 -13.69 -22.11 6.28
C ALA A 125 -13.35 -20.65 6.62
N LEU A 126 -14.10 -19.69 6.06
CA LEU A 126 -13.93 -18.27 6.35
C LEU A 126 -14.16 -17.95 7.82
N ARG A 127 -15.18 -18.54 8.45
CA ARG A 127 -15.49 -18.36 9.86
C ARG A 127 -14.37 -18.84 10.75
N ARG A 128 -13.93 -20.10 10.55
CA ARG A 128 -12.79 -20.65 11.30
C ARG A 128 -11.54 -19.79 11.16
N ARG A 129 -11.28 -19.29 9.96
CA ARG A 129 -10.14 -18.41 9.68
C ARG A 129 -10.19 -17.10 10.47
N LEU A 130 -11.35 -16.44 10.52
CA LEU A 130 -11.54 -15.17 11.25
C LEU A 130 -11.56 -15.37 12.76
N ASP A 131 -12.12 -16.49 13.23
CA ASP A 131 -12.18 -16.86 14.64
C ASP A 131 -10.78 -17.07 15.24
N ILE A 132 -9.90 -17.79 14.53
CA ILE A 132 -8.51 -18.06 14.96
C ILE A 132 -7.69 -16.76 15.10
N GLU A 133 -7.88 -15.78 14.22
CA GLU A 133 -7.15 -14.51 14.32
C GLU A 133 -7.69 -13.60 15.44
N GLY A 134 -8.82 -13.99 16.04
CA GLY A 134 -9.57 -13.18 16.97
C GLY A 134 -10.02 -11.88 16.31
N ASP A 135 -10.78 -11.99 15.22
CA ASP A 135 -11.82 -11.04 14.86
C ASP A 135 -13.16 -11.56 15.40
N PRO A 136 -13.53 -11.37 16.69
CA PRO A 136 -14.79 -11.85 17.21
C PRO A 136 -15.70 -10.64 17.43
N ASN A 137 -16.76 -10.54 16.63
CA ASN A 137 -18.02 -10.14 17.26
C ASN A 137 -18.71 -11.45 17.65
N GLU A 138 -18.35 -11.93 18.85
CA GLU A 138 -18.98 -12.99 19.63
C GLU A 138 -19.49 -14.20 18.83
N SER A 139 -18.64 -15.20 18.65
CA SER A 139 -18.98 -16.48 18.00
C SER A 139 -19.77 -16.27 16.71
N VAL A 140 -19.08 -16.08 15.58
CA VAL A 140 -19.76 -16.18 14.28
C VAL A 140 -20.40 -17.57 14.27
N GLY A 141 -21.72 -17.60 14.48
CA GLY A 141 -22.41 -18.82 14.91
C GLY A 141 -22.11 -19.97 13.96
N ARG A 142 -22.08 -21.20 14.49
CA ARG A 142 -21.94 -22.40 13.65
C ARG A 142 -23.01 -22.35 12.57
N GLY A 143 -22.59 -22.27 11.31
CA GLY A 143 -23.50 -22.17 10.18
C GLY A 143 -22.77 -21.98 8.87
N ASP A 144 -23.48 -22.27 7.79
CA ASP A 144 -22.95 -22.28 6.43
C ASP A 144 -23.55 -21.17 5.56
N GLN A 145 -24.16 -20.17 6.20
CA GLN A 145 -24.85 -19.06 5.55
C GLN A 145 -24.17 -17.74 5.83
N TRP A 146 -24.29 -16.82 4.88
CA TRP A 146 -23.76 -15.48 5.01
C TRP A 146 -24.70 -14.64 5.87
N ASP A 147 -24.21 -14.11 7.00
CA ASP A 147 -24.96 -13.27 7.91
C ASP A 147 -24.32 -11.89 8.11
N ALA A 148 -25.04 -11.00 8.79
CA ALA A 148 -24.57 -9.65 9.07
C ALA A 148 -23.31 -9.64 9.96
N ARG A 149 -23.18 -10.61 10.88
CA ARG A 149 -22.01 -10.76 11.76
C ARG A 149 -20.76 -11.12 10.98
N LEU A 150 -20.86 -12.08 10.05
CA LEU A 150 -19.76 -12.44 9.17
C LEU A 150 -19.36 -11.28 8.26
N ALA A 151 -20.34 -10.55 7.70
CA ALA A 151 -20.05 -9.36 6.91
C ALA A 151 -19.32 -8.28 7.71
N ALA A 152 -19.70 -8.07 8.98
CA ALA A 152 -19.01 -7.14 9.88
C ALA A 152 -17.58 -7.61 10.20
N ALA A 153 -17.38 -8.90 10.48
CA ALA A 153 -16.05 -9.46 10.72
C ALA A 153 -15.15 -9.31 9.48
N VAL A 154 -15.67 -9.53 8.28
CA VAL A 154 -14.93 -9.31 7.03
C VAL A 154 -14.57 -7.83 6.84
N LYS A 155 -15.49 -6.89 7.16
CA LYS A 155 -15.19 -5.46 7.11
C LYS A 155 -14.09 -5.07 8.10
N HIS A 156 -14.12 -5.63 9.31
CA HIS A 156 -13.08 -5.41 10.31
C HIS A 156 -11.73 -5.93 9.83
N PHE A 157 -11.68 -7.16 9.30
CA PHE A 157 -10.49 -7.72 8.67
C PHE A 157 -9.96 -6.82 7.54
N GLN A 158 -10.84 -6.33 6.67
CA GLN A 158 -10.47 -5.44 5.58
C GLN A 158 -9.87 -4.14 6.10
N ALA A 159 -10.50 -3.50 7.09
CA ALA A 159 -9.99 -2.29 7.71
C ALA A 159 -8.58 -2.51 8.29
N ARG A 160 -8.38 -3.59 9.05
CA ARG A 160 -7.07 -3.93 9.65
C ARG A 160 -5.97 -4.22 8.62
N ASN A 161 -6.34 -4.66 7.41
CA ASN A 161 -5.39 -4.94 6.34
C ASN A 161 -5.23 -3.76 5.37
N GLY A 162 -5.79 -2.58 5.67
CA GLY A 162 -5.75 -1.41 4.79
C GLY A 162 -6.54 -1.58 3.49
N LEU A 163 -7.49 -2.52 3.47
CA LEU A 163 -8.35 -2.82 2.33
C LEU A 163 -9.68 -2.06 2.46
N LYS A 164 -10.28 -1.73 1.31
CA LYS A 164 -11.64 -1.19 1.28
C LYS A 164 -12.64 -2.13 1.98
N GLN A 165 -13.42 -1.58 2.90
CA GLN A 165 -14.42 -2.30 3.71
C GLN A 165 -15.69 -2.66 2.90
N THR A 166 -15.53 -3.47 1.85
CA THR A 166 -16.65 -3.95 1.02
C THR A 166 -17.52 -4.98 1.74
N GLY A 167 -16.97 -5.65 2.75
CA GLY A 167 -17.59 -6.80 3.42
C GLY A 167 -17.65 -8.06 2.54
N ILE A 168 -17.01 -8.09 1.37
CA ILE A 168 -17.00 -9.24 0.47
C ILE A 168 -15.56 -9.74 0.30
N VAL A 169 -15.37 -11.05 0.38
CA VAL A 169 -14.07 -11.68 0.19
C VAL A 169 -13.86 -11.95 -1.30
N SER A 170 -13.17 -11.03 -1.97
CA SER A 170 -12.77 -11.18 -3.37
C SER A 170 -11.44 -10.48 -3.65
N GLY A 171 -10.78 -10.84 -4.75
CA GLY A 171 -9.59 -10.15 -5.26
C GLY A 171 -8.49 -9.98 -4.21
N ALA A 172 -8.20 -8.73 -3.84
CA ALA A 172 -7.20 -8.40 -2.81
C ALA A 172 -7.54 -8.99 -1.42
N THR A 173 -8.81 -8.98 -1.03
CA THR A 173 -9.24 -9.57 0.26
C THR A 173 -8.98 -11.07 0.28
N LEU A 174 -9.25 -11.77 -0.83
CA LEU A 174 -9.01 -13.21 -0.92
C LEU A 174 -7.51 -13.56 -0.87
N ARG A 175 -6.64 -12.72 -1.44
CA ARG A 175 -5.18 -12.89 -1.32
C ARG A 175 -4.72 -12.67 0.12
N ALA A 176 -5.21 -11.61 0.77
CA ALA A 176 -4.85 -11.29 2.15
C ALA A 176 -5.28 -12.37 3.14
N ILE A 177 -6.51 -12.90 3.00
CA ILE A 177 -7.05 -13.90 3.92
C ILE A 177 -6.38 -15.28 3.77
N ASN A 178 -5.94 -15.61 2.55
CA ASN A 178 -5.24 -16.85 2.22
C ASN A 178 -3.73 -16.79 2.46
N THR A 179 -3.22 -15.70 3.03
CA THR A 179 -1.85 -15.67 3.54
C THR A 179 -1.75 -16.61 4.74
N SER A 180 -0.76 -17.51 4.75
CA SER A 180 -0.63 -18.50 5.82
C SER A 180 -0.17 -17.85 7.14
N ALA A 181 -0.51 -18.49 8.26
CA ALA A 181 -0.10 -18.04 9.59
C ALA A 181 1.42 -17.95 9.70
N ASN A 182 2.15 -18.91 9.11
CA ASN A 182 3.61 -18.92 9.10
C ASN A 182 4.21 -17.71 8.36
N VAL A 183 3.63 -17.30 7.23
CA VAL A 183 4.09 -16.11 6.50
C VAL A 183 3.89 -14.86 7.35
N ARG A 184 2.71 -14.72 7.97
CA ARG A 184 2.42 -13.57 8.86
C ARG A 184 3.31 -13.57 10.10
N PHE A 185 3.53 -14.72 10.72
CA PHE A 185 4.47 -14.88 11.84
C PHE A 185 5.88 -14.39 11.45
N LYS A 186 6.43 -14.88 10.34
CA LYS A 186 7.76 -14.45 9.87
C LYS A 186 7.84 -12.96 9.59
N GLN A 187 6.78 -12.37 9.02
CA GLN A 187 6.70 -10.92 8.79
C GLN A 187 6.73 -10.16 10.12
N LEU A 188 5.90 -10.55 11.09
CA LEU A 188 5.83 -9.91 12.41
C LEU A 188 7.14 -10.09 13.20
N ALA A 189 7.71 -11.29 13.22
CA ALA A 189 8.99 -11.58 13.86
C ALA A 189 10.11 -10.72 13.26
N SER A 190 10.21 -10.68 11.93
CA SER A 190 11.20 -9.83 11.24
C SER A 190 10.99 -8.35 11.53
N SER A 191 9.75 -7.88 11.57
CA SER A 191 9.43 -6.49 11.96
C SER A 191 9.81 -6.20 13.41
N SER A 192 9.52 -7.09 14.36
CA SER A 192 9.90 -6.92 15.76
C SER A 192 11.42 -6.85 15.95
N GLN A 193 12.17 -7.69 15.25
CA GLN A 193 13.64 -7.67 15.24
C GLN A 193 14.19 -6.34 14.71
N ARG A 194 13.60 -5.80 13.64
CA ARG A 194 14.00 -4.48 13.11
C ARG A 194 13.73 -3.38 14.14
N LEU A 195 12.57 -3.43 14.80
CA LEU A 195 12.16 -2.45 15.81
C LEU A 195 13.02 -2.52 17.07
N ALA A 196 13.55 -3.68 17.45
CA ALA A 196 14.39 -3.85 18.63
C ALA A 196 15.66 -2.98 18.61
N GLY A 197 16.17 -2.67 17.42
CA GLY A 197 17.36 -1.82 17.24
C GLY A 197 17.04 -0.34 17.01
N VAL A 198 15.76 0.05 16.96
CA VAL A 198 15.38 1.44 16.67
C VAL A 198 15.47 2.27 17.94
N GLN A 199 16.43 3.19 17.96
CA GLN A 199 16.52 4.24 18.96
C GLN A 199 15.90 5.50 18.37
N PHE A 200 14.61 5.70 18.58
CA PHE A 200 13.88 6.88 18.12
C PHE A 200 13.48 7.74 19.32
N PRO A 201 13.87 9.03 19.36
CA PRO A 201 13.45 9.92 20.43
C PRO A 201 11.99 10.32 20.22
N PHE A 202 11.07 9.62 20.88
CA PHE A 202 9.66 10.00 20.92
C PHE A 202 9.53 11.29 21.73
N GLY A 203 9.39 12.43 21.04
CA GLY A 203 9.09 13.74 21.62
C GLY A 203 7.63 14.12 21.47
N GLU A 204 7.24 15.34 21.90
CA GLU A 204 5.87 15.85 21.74
C GLU A 204 5.41 15.95 20.28
N ARG A 205 6.35 16.13 19.35
CA ARG A 205 6.09 16.18 17.91
C ARG A 205 7.22 15.50 17.15
N TYR A 206 6.86 14.63 16.23
CA TYR A 206 7.79 13.99 15.30
C TYR A 206 7.06 13.65 14.01
N VAL A 207 7.82 13.38 12.95
CA VAL A 207 7.30 12.94 11.65
C VAL A 207 7.93 11.59 11.34
N VAL A 208 7.11 10.62 10.96
CA VAL A 208 7.56 9.29 10.55
C VAL A 208 7.19 9.06 9.10
N VAL A 209 8.16 8.56 8.33
CA VAL A 209 7.94 8.18 6.93
C VAL A 209 8.09 6.67 6.82
N ASN A 210 6.98 6.00 6.53
CA ASN A 210 6.98 4.57 6.21
C ASN A 210 7.11 4.39 4.70
N ILE A 211 8.36 4.20 4.24
CA ILE A 211 8.68 4.05 2.82
C ILE A 211 7.94 2.86 2.18
N PRO A 212 7.93 1.64 2.76
CA PRO A 212 7.18 0.52 2.21
C PRO A 212 5.68 0.76 2.05
N SER A 213 5.05 1.53 2.95
CA SER A 213 3.61 1.82 2.86
C SER A 213 3.29 3.14 2.15
N ALA A 214 4.31 3.88 1.70
CA ALA A 214 4.19 5.21 1.14
C ALA A 214 3.30 6.14 2.00
N ALA A 215 3.49 6.08 3.32
CA ALA A 215 2.74 6.87 4.30
C ALA A 215 3.65 7.81 5.08
N VAL A 216 3.10 8.97 5.44
CA VAL A 216 3.73 9.98 6.30
C VAL A 216 2.70 10.36 7.36
N GLU A 217 3.15 10.39 8.61
CA GLU A 217 2.38 10.85 9.78
C GLU A 217 3.24 11.76 10.66
#